data_AF-A0A061HYL2-F1
#
_entry.id   AF-A0A061HYL2-F1
#
_cell.length_a   1.000
_cell.length_b   1.000
_cell.length_c   1.000
_cell.angle_alpha   90.00
_cell.angle_beta   90.00
_cell.angle_gamma   90.00
#
_symmetry.space_group_name_H-M   'P 1'
#
loop_
_entity.id
_entity.type
_entity.pdbx_description
1 polymer ?
#
loop_
_entity_poly.entity_id
_entity_poly.type
_entity_poly.pdbx_seq_one_letter_code
_entity_poly.pdbx_strand_id
1 'polypeptide(L)'
;CFCVECLEVLVGTGTAEDAKLQEPWSCYMCLPQRCHGVLRRRKDWNMRLQDFFTSDPDLEEFEPPKLYPAIPAAKRRPIRVLSLFDGIATGYLVLKELGIKVEKYVASEVCTESIAVGTVKHEGQIKYVDDVRNITKGNIDEWGPFDLVIGGSPCNDLSCVNPGRKGLFEGTGRLFFEFYRLLNYARPEECDNRPFFWMFENVVAMEVGDKRDISLFLECNPVMIDAIKVSAAHRARYFWGNLPGMNRIFGFPSHYTDVSNMGRGARQKLLGKSWSVPVIRHLFAPLKDYFACE
;
A
#
# COMPACT_ATOMS: atom_id res chain seq x y z
N CYS A 1 1.12 -19.25 6.49
CA CYS A 1 1.92 -20.32 7.14
C CYS A 1 1.08 -20.96 8.23
N PHE A 2 1.40 -22.19 8.63
CA PHE A 2 0.75 -22.88 9.74
C PHE A 2 1.83 -23.23 10.78
N CYS A 3 1.54 -23.00 12.06
CA CYS A 3 2.46 -23.34 13.12
C CYS A 3 2.46 -24.87 13.34
N VAL A 4 3.59 -25.46 13.74
CA VAL A 4 3.71 -26.92 13.99
C VAL A 4 2.62 -27.37 14.97
N GLU A 5 2.51 -26.68 16.12
CA GLU A 5 1.51 -26.97 17.15
C GLU A 5 0.07 -26.92 16.61
N CYS A 6 -0.23 -25.96 15.74
CA CYS A 6 -1.53 -25.82 15.10
C CYS A 6 -1.87 -27.05 14.25
N LEU A 7 -0.89 -27.63 13.55
CA LEU A 7 -1.08 -28.82 12.74
C LEU A 7 -1.27 -30.06 13.60
N GLU A 8 -0.43 -30.22 14.63
CA GLU A 8 -0.48 -31.35 15.55
C GLU A 8 -1.82 -31.42 16.31
N VAL A 9 -2.36 -30.27 16.71
CA VAL A 9 -3.61 -30.19 17.48
C VAL A 9 -4.85 -30.23 16.58
N LEU A 10 -4.87 -29.44 15.49
CA LEU A 10 -6.11 -29.24 14.72
C LEU A 10 -6.28 -30.26 13.58
N VAL A 11 -5.17 -30.80 13.07
CA VAL A 11 -5.21 -31.78 11.97
C VAL A 11 -4.95 -33.18 12.48
N GLY A 12 -3.92 -33.34 13.32
CA GLY A 12 -3.60 -34.60 14.00
C GLY A 12 -2.11 -34.74 14.30
N THR A 13 -1.78 -35.63 15.23
CA THR A 13 -0.40 -35.89 15.63
C THR A 13 0.43 -36.47 14.49
N GLY A 14 1.63 -35.95 14.26
CA GLY A 14 2.56 -36.33 13.19
C GLY A 14 2.36 -35.55 11.87
N THR A 15 1.28 -34.77 11.75
CA THR A 15 0.96 -34.08 10.48
C THR A 15 2.01 -33.03 10.10
N ALA A 16 2.66 -32.39 11.08
CA ALA A 16 3.69 -31.41 10.77
C ALA A 16 4.93 -32.03 10.14
N GLU A 17 5.34 -33.23 10.57
CA GLU A 17 6.45 -33.96 9.96
C GLU A 17 6.08 -34.47 8.57
N ASP A 18 4.87 -35.00 8.40
CA ASP A 18 4.37 -35.42 7.08
C ASP A 18 4.35 -34.25 6.08
N ALA A 19 3.92 -33.06 6.53
CA ALA A 19 3.90 -31.87 5.70
C ALA A 19 5.30 -31.40 5.26
N LYS A 20 6.33 -31.60 6.11
CA LYS A 20 7.73 -31.29 5.75
C LYS A 20 8.29 -32.23 4.70
N LEU A 21 7.85 -33.49 4.71
CA LEU A 21 8.31 -34.52 3.76
C LEU A 21 7.61 -34.41 2.40
N GLN A 22 6.54 -33.61 2.29
CA GLN A 22 5.74 -33.49 1.08
C GLN A 22 6.26 -32.39 0.14
N GLU A 23 6.75 -32.75 -1.04
CA GLU A 23 7.10 -31.80 -2.11
C GLU A 23 6.36 -32.15 -3.41
N PRO A 24 5.45 -31.29 -3.93
CA PRO A 24 5.02 -30.00 -3.39
C PRO A 24 3.93 -30.12 -2.30
N TRP A 25 4.10 -29.40 -1.19
CA TRP A 25 3.05 -29.26 -0.17
C TRP A 25 2.03 -28.18 -0.55
N SER A 26 0.75 -28.49 -0.37
CA SER A 26 -0.36 -27.54 -0.57
C SER A 26 -1.07 -27.24 0.74
N CYS A 27 -1.18 -25.96 1.09
CA CYS A 27 -1.77 -25.56 2.36
C CYS A 27 -3.30 -25.75 2.38
N TYR A 28 -3.88 -25.83 3.59
CA TYR A 28 -5.32 -26.04 3.79
C TYR A 28 -6.22 -24.90 3.29
N MET A 29 -5.64 -23.73 3.00
CA MET A 29 -6.36 -22.63 2.34
C MET A 29 -6.39 -22.78 0.82
N CYS A 30 -5.42 -23.49 0.23
CA CYS A 30 -5.31 -23.73 -1.21
C CYS A 30 -6.02 -25.02 -1.65
N LEU A 31 -6.07 -26.03 -0.79
CA LEU A 31 -6.72 -27.31 -1.10
C LEU A 31 -8.25 -27.17 -1.30
N PRO A 32 -8.86 -28.08 -2.08
CA PRO A 32 -10.32 -28.20 -2.15
C PRO A 32 -10.93 -28.31 -0.75
N GLN A 33 -12.11 -27.73 -0.58
CA GLN A 33 -12.73 -27.67 0.74
C GLN A 33 -13.08 -29.07 1.26
N ARG A 34 -12.40 -29.47 2.33
CA ARG A 34 -12.66 -30.70 3.09
C ARG A 34 -12.30 -30.50 4.56
N CYS A 35 -12.69 -31.45 5.40
CA CYS A 35 -12.22 -31.51 6.78
C CYS A 35 -10.82 -32.16 6.82
N HIS A 36 -9.94 -31.58 7.62
CA HIS A 36 -8.58 -32.05 7.88
C HIS A 36 -8.45 -32.23 9.39
N GLY A 37 -8.70 -33.44 9.89
CA GLY A 37 -8.93 -33.64 11.32
C GLY A 37 -10.15 -32.83 11.79
N VAL A 38 -9.96 -31.97 12.79
CA VAL A 38 -10.98 -31.01 13.25
C VAL A 38 -10.88 -29.65 12.54
N LEU A 39 -9.81 -29.40 11.79
CA LEU A 39 -9.64 -28.18 11.01
C LEU A 39 -10.56 -28.19 9.77
N ARG A 40 -11.46 -27.20 9.69
CA ARG A 40 -12.34 -27.00 8.54
C ARG A 40 -12.33 -25.56 8.06
N ARG A 41 -11.93 -25.34 6.80
CA ARG A 41 -12.01 -24.04 6.15
C ARG A 41 -13.48 -23.62 5.99
N ARG A 42 -13.83 -22.44 6.52
CA ARG A 42 -15.17 -21.84 6.37
C ARG A 42 -15.41 -21.44 4.91
N LYS A 43 -16.67 -21.51 4.45
CA LYS A 43 -17.03 -21.12 3.07
C LYS A 43 -16.95 -19.60 2.87
N ASP A 44 -17.40 -18.87 3.87
CA ASP A 44 -17.51 -17.42 3.98
C ASP A 44 -16.29 -16.76 4.64
N TRP A 45 -15.16 -17.48 4.76
CA TRP A 45 -13.98 -16.98 5.49
C TRP A 45 -13.48 -15.63 4.96
N ASN A 46 -13.55 -15.41 3.64
CA ASN A 46 -13.18 -14.16 3.00
C ASN A 46 -14.01 -12.98 3.53
N MET A 47 -15.33 -13.13 3.55
CA MET A 47 -16.24 -12.07 4.02
C MET A 47 -16.10 -11.81 5.52
N ARG A 48 -15.92 -12.88 6.31
CA ARG A 48 -15.70 -12.72 7.76
C ARG A 48 -14.36 -12.09 8.09
N LEU A 49 -13.32 -12.39 7.32
CA LEU A 49 -12.01 -11.75 7.49
C LEU A 49 -12.12 -10.25 7.20
N GLN A 50 -12.85 -9.89 6.15
CA GLN A 50 -13.14 -8.50 5.82
C GLN A 50 -13.92 -7.78 6.92
N ASP A 51 -15.04 -8.36 7.36
CA ASP A 51 -15.89 -7.81 8.43
C ASP A 51 -15.10 -7.63 9.74
N PHE A 52 -14.23 -8.61 10.04
CA PHE A 52 -13.31 -8.52 11.15
C PHE A 52 -12.38 -7.30 11.04
N PHE A 53 -11.99 -6.85 9.86
CA PHE A 53 -11.11 -5.69 9.67
C PHE A 53 -11.85 -4.34 9.56
N THR A 54 -13.15 -4.32 9.28
CA THR A 54 -13.94 -3.09 9.07
C THR A 54 -14.80 -2.66 10.25
N SER A 55 -15.02 -3.52 11.24
CA SER A 55 -15.81 -3.20 12.43
C SER A 55 -14.97 -2.37 13.42
N ASP A 56 -14.88 -1.06 13.17
CA ASP A 56 -14.40 -0.06 14.12
C ASP A 56 -15.52 0.96 14.38
N PRO A 57 -16.09 1.03 15.60
CA PRO A 57 -17.23 1.89 15.90
C PRO A 57 -16.92 3.40 15.82
N ASP A 58 -15.65 3.81 15.75
CA ASP A 58 -15.26 5.24 15.62
C ASP A 58 -15.28 5.76 14.16
N LEU A 59 -15.70 4.94 13.18
CA LEU A 59 -15.75 5.27 11.74
C LEU A 59 -17.12 5.78 11.24
N GLU A 60 -18.03 6.19 12.13
CA GLU A 60 -19.43 6.56 11.79
C GLU A 60 -19.62 7.76 10.83
N GLU A 61 -18.57 8.53 10.50
CA GLU A 61 -18.69 9.69 9.61
C GLU A 61 -18.71 9.37 8.11
N PHE A 62 -18.18 8.23 7.66
CA PHE A 62 -18.07 7.87 6.25
C PHE A 62 -18.56 6.44 5.97
N GLU A 63 -19.08 6.22 4.76
CA GLU A 63 -19.46 4.87 4.30
C GLU A 63 -18.23 3.94 4.33
N PRO A 64 -18.37 2.68 4.79
CA PRO A 64 -17.27 1.74 4.80
C PRO A 64 -16.76 1.48 3.37
N PRO A 65 -15.43 1.42 3.17
CA PRO A 65 -14.87 1.27 1.82
C PRO A 65 -15.31 -0.04 1.16
N LYS A 66 -15.52 -0.02 -0.16
CA LYS A 66 -15.85 -1.22 -0.95
C LYS A 66 -14.83 -2.33 -0.68
N LEU A 67 -15.31 -3.46 -0.16
CA LEU A 67 -14.49 -4.61 0.19
C LEU A 67 -14.38 -5.57 -0.98
N TYR A 68 -13.16 -5.98 -1.30
CA TYR A 68 -12.88 -6.94 -2.35
C TYR A 68 -12.54 -8.31 -1.76
N PRO A 69 -13.18 -9.41 -2.17
CA PRO A 69 -12.87 -10.73 -1.65
C PRO A 69 -11.44 -11.15 -2.02
N ALA A 70 -10.75 -11.81 -1.09
CA ALA A 70 -9.42 -12.36 -1.36
C ALA A 70 -9.47 -13.32 -2.56
N ILE A 71 -8.49 -13.20 -3.46
CA ILE A 71 -8.43 -13.98 -4.69
C ILE A 71 -7.74 -15.32 -4.40
N PRO A 72 -8.30 -16.47 -4.82
CA PRO A 72 -7.63 -17.76 -4.72
C PRO A 72 -6.25 -17.72 -5.38
N ALA A 73 -5.23 -18.31 -4.75
CA ALA A 73 -3.83 -18.23 -5.21
C ALA A 73 -3.65 -18.52 -6.71
N ALA A 74 -4.33 -19.55 -7.24
CA ALA A 74 -4.28 -19.94 -8.65
C ALA A 74 -4.86 -18.92 -9.64
N LYS A 75 -5.67 -17.96 -9.18
CA LYS A 75 -6.30 -16.91 -10.00
C LYS A 75 -5.63 -15.54 -9.86
N ARG A 76 -4.63 -15.41 -8.96
CA ARG A 76 -3.94 -14.14 -8.71
C ARG A 76 -3.10 -13.77 -9.93
N ARG A 77 -3.18 -12.51 -10.34
CA ARG A 77 -2.41 -11.94 -11.46
C ARG A 77 -1.39 -10.92 -10.94
N PRO A 78 -0.32 -10.61 -11.68
CA PRO A 78 0.59 -9.54 -11.31
C PRO A 78 -0.15 -8.20 -11.13
N ILE A 79 0.40 -7.32 -10.30
CA ILE A 79 -0.20 -6.01 -9.97
C ILE A 79 0.18 -4.95 -11.01
N ARG A 80 -0.75 -4.05 -11.33
CA ARG A 80 -0.51 -2.85 -12.15
C ARG A 80 -0.66 -1.60 -11.30
N VAL A 81 0.36 -0.76 -11.26
CA VAL A 81 0.48 0.34 -10.30
C VAL A 81 0.61 1.68 -11.02
N LEU A 82 -0.13 2.67 -10.55
CA LEU A 82 0.07 4.09 -10.83
C LEU A 82 0.62 4.76 -9.57
N SER A 83 1.85 5.26 -9.63
CA SER A 83 2.50 5.99 -8.53
C SER A 83 2.63 7.47 -8.88
N LEU A 84 1.98 8.33 -8.11
CA LEU A 84 1.99 9.77 -8.29
C LEU A 84 2.89 10.38 -7.23
N PHE A 85 3.78 11.30 -7.64
CA PHE A 85 4.82 11.85 -6.75
C PHE A 85 5.73 10.73 -6.23
N ASP A 86 6.22 9.88 -7.14
CA ASP A 86 6.87 8.59 -6.81
C ASP A 86 8.16 8.75 -5.98
N GLY A 87 8.82 9.91 -6.06
CA GLY A 87 10.09 10.16 -5.43
C GLY A 87 11.11 9.12 -5.85
N ILE A 88 11.72 8.46 -4.88
CA ILE A 88 12.78 7.46 -5.10
C ILE A 88 12.23 6.03 -5.34
N ALA A 89 11.01 5.90 -5.84
CA ALA A 89 10.36 4.62 -6.17
C ALA A 89 10.21 3.64 -4.98
N THR A 90 9.87 4.17 -3.79
CA THR A 90 9.71 3.35 -2.58
C THR A 90 8.59 2.31 -2.72
N GLY A 91 7.50 2.65 -3.42
CA GLY A 91 6.40 1.73 -3.69
C GLY A 91 6.86 0.50 -4.47
N TYR A 92 7.60 0.70 -5.56
CA TYR A 92 8.14 -0.39 -6.38
C TYR A 92 9.12 -1.28 -5.60
N LEU A 93 10.05 -0.67 -4.85
CA LEU A 93 10.99 -1.40 -3.99
C LEU A 93 10.25 -2.36 -3.04
N VAL A 94 9.24 -1.86 -2.33
CA VAL A 94 8.49 -2.64 -1.35
C VAL A 94 7.69 -3.77 -1.99
N LEU A 95 7.07 -3.53 -3.15
CA LEU A 95 6.36 -4.58 -3.89
C LEU A 95 7.32 -5.72 -4.26
N LYS A 96 8.53 -5.40 -4.72
CA LYS A 96 9.60 -6.37 -5.01
C LYS A 96 10.03 -7.11 -3.75
N GLU A 97 10.27 -6.42 -2.64
CA GLU A 97 10.66 -7.05 -1.36
C GLU A 97 9.59 -7.97 -0.75
N LEU A 98 8.31 -7.70 -1.03
CA LEU A 98 7.19 -8.56 -0.62
C LEU A 98 7.03 -9.79 -1.52
N GLY A 99 7.76 -9.83 -2.64
CA GLY A 99 7.68 -10.84 -3.68
C GLY A 99 6.43 -10.70 -4.54
N ILE A 100 5.76 -9.54 -4.58
CA ILE A 100 4.57 -9.33 -5.42
C ILE A 100 5.03 -9.06 -6.85
N LYS A 101 4.53 -9.84 -7.81
CA LYS A 101 4.85 -9.68 -9.22
C LYS A 101 4.21 -8.40 -9.74
N VAL A 102 5.01 -7.51 -10.31
CA VAL A 102 4.58 -6.24 -10.90
C VAL A 102 4.54 -6.40 -12.42
N GLU A 103 3.35 -6.27 -13.02
CA GLU A 103 3.21 -6.27 -14.49
C GLU A 103 3.56 -4.90 -15.07
N LYS A 104 3.12 -3.83 -14.41
CA LYS A 104 3.34 -2.47 -14.86
C LYS A 104 3.46 -1.54 -13.67
N TYR A 105 4.45 -0.65 -13.71
CA TYR A 105 4.59 0.44 -12.75
C TYR A 105 4.77 1.76 -13.51
N VAL A 106 3.73 2.58 -13.53
CA VAL A 106 3.72 3.90 -14.16
C VAL A 106 3.91 4.94 -13.06
N ALA A 107 4.92 5.80 -13.20
CA ALA A 107 5.30 6.76 -12.17
C ALA A 107 5.32 8.18 -12.71
N SER A 108 4.69 9.13 -12.00
CA SER A 108 4.87 10.56 -12.26
C SER A 108 5.80 11.15 -11.21
N GLU A 109 6.90 11.76 -11.69
CA GLU A 109 7.88 12.46 -10.87
C GLU A 109 8.53 13.54 -11.74
N VAL A 110 8.87 14.70 -11.14
CA VAL A 110 9.48 15.84 -11.84
C VAL A 110 10.92 16.08 -11.40
N CYS A 111 11.31 15.57 -10.23
CA CYS A 111 12.67 15.65 -9.71
C CYS A 111 13.58 14.68 -10.46
N THR A 112 14.48 15.23 -11.29
CA THR A 112 15.39 14.45 -12.13
C THR A 112 16.31 13.53 -11.32
N GLU A 113 16.73 13.95 -10.12
CA GLU A 113 17.54 13.12 -9.22
C GLU A 113 16.74 11.90 -8.71
N SER A 114 15.45 12.08 -8.44
CA SER A 114 14.57 11.00 -7.97
C SER A 114 14.31 9.99 -9.08
N ILE A 115 14.04 10.47 -10.30
CA ILE A 115 13.90 9.64 -11.51
C ILE A 115 15.19 8.85 -11.75
N ALA A 116 16.36 9.49 -11.66
CA ALA A 116 17.65 8.83 -11.86
C ALA A 116 17.87 7.71 -10.83
N VAL A 117 17.55 7.96 -9.55
CA VAL A 117 17.63 6.92 -8.49
C VAL A 117 16.73 5.74 -8.83
N GLY A 118 15.45 5.97 -9.14
CA GLY A 118 14.53 4.87 -9.42
C GLY A 118 14.89 4.12 -10.71
N THR A 119 15.36 4.81 -11.74
CA THR A 119 15.81 4.19 -13.01
C THR A 119 16.99 3.26 -12.80
N VAL A 120 18.01 3.70 -12.04
CA VAL A 120 19.20 2.91 -11.75
C VAL A 120 18.88 1.76 -10.80
N LYS A 121 18.10 2.00 -9.74
CA LYS A 121 17.79 0.99 -8.72
C LYS A 121 16.84 -0.09 -9.18
N HIS A 122 16.02 0.21 -10.18
CA HIS A 122 15.00 -0.70 -10.68
C HIS A 122 15.19 -1.03 -12.15
N GLU A 123 16.42 -0.89 -12.67
CA GLU A 123 16.84 -1.40 -13.98
C GLU A 123 15.91 -0.97 -15.14
N GLY A 124 15.39 0.25 -15.07
CA GLY A 124 14.47 0.78 -16.08
C GLY A 124 13.06 0.15 -16.13
N GLN A 125 12.66 -0.63 -15.11
CA GLN A 125 11.34 -1.28 -15.04
C GLN A 125 10.18 -0.31 -14.77
N ILE A 126 10.48 0.94 -14.41
CA ILE A 126 9.50 1.98 -14.12
C ILE A 126 9.26 2.82 -15.37
N LYS A 127 8.00 2.91 -15.82
CA LYS A 127 7.59 3.83 -16.87
C LYS A 127 7.35 5.21 -16.26
N TYR A 128 8.35 6.08 -16.33
CA TYR A 128 8.18 7.48 -15.94
C TYR A 128 7.34 8.23 -16.97
N VAL A 129 6.38 9.02 -16.48
CA VAL A 129 5.49 9.88 -17.28
C VAL A 129 5.64 11.33 -16.84
N ASP A 130 4.97 12.22 -17.57
CA ASP A 130 5.03 13.66 -17.34
C ASP A 130 4.48 14.07 -15.95
N ASP A 131 4.67 15.34 -15.62
CA ASP A 131 4.08 16.00 -14.46
C ASP A 131 2.59 15.64 -14.32
N VAL A 132 2.17 15.33 -13.09
CA VAL A 132 0.79 14.94 -12.75
C VAL A 132 -0.27 15.89 -13.35
N ARG A 133 0.06 17.19 -13.47
CA ARG A 133 -0.83 18.23 -14.01
C ARG A 133 -1.14 18.04 -15.49
N ASN A 134 -0.23 17.41 -16.24
CA ASN A 134 -0.36 17.18 -17.68
C ASN A 134 -0.99 15.82 -18.01
N ILE A 135 -1.16 14.93 -17.03
CA ILE A 135 -1.73 13.61 -17.25
C ILE A 135 -3.24 13.73 -17.49
N THR A 136 -3.69 13.31 -18.67
CA THR A 136 -5.10 13.35 -19.08
C THR A 136 -5.82 12.02 -18.79
N LYS A 137 -7.16 12.02 -18.89
CA LYS A 137 -7.94 10.77 -18.77
C LYS A 137 -7.55 9.75 -19.86
N GLY A 138 -7.38 10.21 -21.10
CA GLY A 138 -6.96 9.33 -22.19
C GLY A 138 -5.59 8.67 -21.94
N ASN A 139 -4.68 9.34 -21.24
CA ASN A 139 -3.43 8.72 -20.81
C ASN A 139 -3.65 7.61 -19.78
N ILE A 140 -4.51 7.84 -18.79
CA ILE A 140 -4.86 6.83 -17.77
C ILE A 140 -5.53 5.61 -18.42
N ASP A 141 -6.43 5.84 -19.37
CA ASP A 141 -7.12 4.77 -20.10
C ASP A 141 -6.14 3.95 -20.97
N GLU A 142 -5.17 4.61 -21.61
CA GLU A 142 -4.14 3.98 -22.43
C GLU A 142 -3.13 3.16 -21.58
N TRP A 143 -2.73 3.69 -20.43
CA TRP A 143 -1.73 3.05 -19.57
C TRP A 143 -2.34 1.98 -18.66
N GLY A 144 -3.62 2.12 -18.33
CA GLY A 144 -4.36 1.23 -17.46
C GLY A 144 -4.74 -0.10 -18.12
N PRO A 145 -5.63 -0.88 -17.48
CA PRO A 145 -6.20 -0.63 -16.15
C PRO A 145 -5.14 -0.68 -15.02
N PHE A 146 -5.38 0.04 -13.93
CA PHE A 146 -4.53 0.02 -12.73
C PHE A 146 -5.25 -0.67 -11.56
N ASP A 147 -4.52 -1.48 -10.80
CA ASP A 147 -5.02 -2.19 -9.61
C ASP A 147 -4.68 -1.46 -8.30
N LEU A 148 -3.63 -0.62 -8.32
CA LEU A 148 -3.16 0.16 -7.19
C LEU A 148 -2.79 1.59 -7.62
N VAL A 149 -3.36 2.60 -6.96
CA VAL A 149 -2.99 4.02 -7.14
C VAL A 149 -2.41 4.57 -5.84
N ILE A 150 -1.16 5.02 -5.87
CA ILE A 150 -0.45 5.47 -4.67
C ILE A 150 0.13 6.86 -4.88
N GLY A 151 0.26 7.65 -3.82
CA GLY A 151 0.99 8.91 -3.91
C GLY A 151 1.11 9.68 -2.61
N GLY A 152 2.10 10.57 -2.57
CA GLY A 152 2.33 11.49 -1.47
C GLY A 152 2.72 12.85 -2.02
N SER A 153 1.75 13.77 -2.12
CA SER A 153 2.01 15.10 -2.67
C SER A 153 2.96 15.89 -1.76
N PRO A 154 3.72 16.86 -2.29
CA PRO A 154 4.63 17.67 -1.48
C PRO A 154 3.94 18.31 -0.26
N CYS A 155 4.52 18.13 0.92
CA CYS A 155 3.96 18.59 2.19
C CYS A 155 4.37 20.02 2.57
N ASN A 156 5.20 20.69 1.78
CA ASN A 156 5.82 21.96 2.13
C ASN A 156 4.80 23.06 2.44
N ASP A 157 3.75 23.19 1.61
CA ASP A 157 2.70 24.18 1.82
C ASP A 157 1.59 23.71 2.75
N LEU A 158 1.59 22.44 3.15
CA LEU A 158 0.63 21.87 4.11
C LEU A 158 1.18 21.84 5.54
N SER A 159 2.50 21.81 5.70
CA SER A 159 3.10 21.61 7.02
C SER A 159 3.09 22.87 7.88
N CYS A 160 2.54 22.77 9.10
CA CYS A 160 2.54 23.84 10.09
C CYS A 160 3.95 24.26 10.54
N VAL A 161 4.98 23.44 10.30
CA VAL A 161 6.38 23.78 10.60
C VAL A 161 6.97 24.78 9.60
N ASN A 162 6.32 25.00 8.45
CA ASN A 162 6.71 26.01 7.47
C ASN A 162 5.97 27.33 7.76
N PRO A 163 6.67 28.42 8.15
CA PRO A 163 6.05 29.72 8.37
C PRO A 163 5.47 30.35 7.09
N GLY A 164 6.02 29.99 5.92
CA GLY A 164 5.59 30.49 4.61
C GLY A 164 4.60 29.57 3.90
N ARG A 165 3.91 28.69 4.64
CA ARG A 165 2.95 27.75 4.07
C ARG A 165 1.78 28.48 3.41
N LYS A 166 1.28 27.93 2.30
CA LYS A 166 0.12 28.47 1.57
C LYS A 166 -1.18 27.69 1.77
N GLY A 167 -1.13 26.52 2.41
CA GLY A 167 -2.28 25.65 2.64
C GLY A 167 -2.63 24.78 1.44
N LEU A 168 -3.74 24.04 1.54
CA LEU A 168 -4.17 23.05 0.56
C LEU A 168 -4.55 23.64 -0.82
N PHE A 169 -5.10 24.85 -0.84
CA PHE A 169 -5.66 25.46 -2.06
C PHE A 169 -4.68 26.32 -2.85
N GLU A 170 -3.45 26.48 -2.36
CA GLU A 170 -2.41 27.29 -2.98
C GLU A 170 -1.05 26.56 -3.03
N GLY A 171 -0.10 27.14 -3.77
CA GLY A 171 1.24 26.59 -3.89
C GLY A 171 1.27 25.12 -4.32
N THR A 172 2.11 24.34 -3.64
CA THR A 172 2.26 22.89 -3.83
C THR A 172 1.16 22.08 -3.15
N GLY A 173 0.36 22.68 -2.24
CA GLY A 173 -0.79 22.02 -1.63
C GLY A 173 -1.83 21.58 -2.67
N ARG A 174 -1.99 22.36 -3.74
CA ARG A 174 -2.90 22.05 -4.85
C ARG A 174 -2.63 20.72 -5.54
N LEU A 175 -1.40 20.19 -5.43
CA LEU A 175 -1.03 18.92 -6.04
C LEU A 175 -1.79 17.73 -5.43
N PHE A 176 -2.35 17.88 -4.23
CA PHE A 176 -3.34 16.92 -3.71
C PHE A 176 -4.52 16.73 -4.68
N PHE A 177 -5.03 17.81 -5.28
CA PHE A 177 -6.17 17.71 -6.20
C PHE A 177 -5.82 16.96 -7.50
N GLU A 178 -4.55 16.96 -7.89
CA GLU A 178 -4.08 16.14 -9.02
C GLU A 178 -4.09 14.65 -8.66
N PHE A 179 -3.72 14.29 -7.42
CA PHE A 179 -3.92 12.92 -6.93
C PHE A 179 -5.40 12.53 -6.97
N TYR A 180 -6.27 13.36 -6.39
CA TYR A 180 -7.72 13.10 -6.38
C TYR A 180 -8.31 12.94 -7.79
N ARG A 181 -7.93 13.84 -8.71
CA ARG A 181 -8.35 13.79 -10.11
C ARG A 181 -7.93 12.50 -10.80
N LEU A 182 -6.67 12.10 -10.67
CA LEU A 182 -6.12 10.91 -11.33
C LEU A 182 -6.61 9.61 -10.67
N LEU A 183 -6.84 9.61 -9.35
CA LEU A 183 -7.50 8.51 -8.65
C LEU A 183 -8.88 8.24 -9.23
N ASN A 184 -9.67 9.30 -9.48
CA ASN A 184 -11.00 9.16 -10.08
C ASN A 184 -10.95 8.69 -11.55
N TYR A 185 -9.91 9.07 -12.31
CA TYR A 185 -9.72 8.55 -13.67
C TYR A 185 -9.36 7.06 -13.69
N ALA A 186 -8.54 6.61 -12.72
CA ALA A 186 -8.09 5.23 -12.63
C ALA A 186 -9.11 4.29 -11.94
N ARG A 187 -10.12 4.85 -11.25
CA ARG A 187 -11.13 4.09 -10.53
C ARG A 187 -11.96 3.25 -11.52
N PRO A 188 -12.14 1.94 -11.28
CA PRO A 188 -13.00 1.11 -12.12
C PRO A 188 -14.45 1.60 -12.11
N GLU A 189 -15.18 1.30 -13.17
CA GLU A 189 -16.63 1.49 -13.21
C GLU A 189 -17.33 0.63 -12.14
N GLU A 190 -18.53 1.02 -11.70
CA GLU A 190 -19.23 0.35 -10.59
C GLU A 190 -19.50 -1.14 -10.83
N CYS A 191 -19.71 -1.52 -12.09
CA CYS A 191 -19.93 -2.90 -12.51
C CYS A 191 -18.66 -3.75 -12.56
N ASP A 192 -17.47 -3.13 -12.50
CA ASP A 192 -16.20 -3.83 -12.42
C ASP A 192 -15.93 -4.27 -10.97
N ASN A 193 -15.88 -5.59 -10.78
CA ASN A 193 -15.59 -6.22 -9.48
C ASN A 193 -14.10 -6.53 -9.28
N ARG A 194 -13.23 -6.05 -10.17
CA ARG A 194 -11.78 -6.16 -10.01
C ARG A 194 -11.33 -5.43 -8.74
N PRO A 195 -10.46 -6.05 -7.90
CA PRO A 195 -9.88 -5.36 -6.78
C PRO A 195 -9.12 -4.12 -7.20
N PHE A 196 -9.48 -2.99 -6.59
CA PHE A 196 -8.86 -1.70 -6.83
C PHE A 196 -8.52 -1.05 -5.50
N PHE A 197 -7.23 -0.79 -5.33
CA PHE A 197 -6.69 -0.22 -4.11
C PHE A 197 -6.09 1.15 -4.37
N TRP A 198 -6.09 1.99 -3.35
CA TRP A 198 -5.42 3.26 -3.38
C TRP A 198 -4.93 3.67 -2.00
N MET A 199 -3.88 4.50 -1.99
CA MET A 199 -3.32 5.05 -0.77
C MET A 199 -2.72 6.43 -1.03
N PHE A 200 -3.09 7.39 -0.20
CA PHE A 200 -2.52 8.73 -0.16
C PHE A 200 -1.82 8.96 1.17
N GLU A 201 -0.62 9.54 1.14
CA GLU A 201 0.17 9.84 2.34
C GLU A 201 0.48 11.33 2.44
N ASN A 202 0.47 11.85 3.67
CA ASN A 202 0.96 13.20 3.94
C ASN A 202 1.36 13.40 5.42
N VAL A 203 1.92 14.56 5.74
CA VAL A 203 2.44 14.90 7.09
C VAL A 203 1.35 15.02 8.14
N VAL A 204 1.62 14.57 9.37
CA VAL A 204 0.70 14.76 10.51
C VAL A 204 0.61 16.21 10.95
N ALA A 205 1.70 16.95 10.84
CA ALA A 205 1.77 18.36 11.20
C ALA A 205 1.18 19.26 10.11
N MET A 206 -0.07 19.00 9.70
CA MET A 206 -0.86 19.85 8.80
C MET A 206 -2.00 20.55 9.55
N GLU A 207 -2.59 21.58 8.95
CA GLU A 207 -3.71 22.29 9.56
C GLU A 207 -4.94 21.38 9.71
N VAL A 208 -5.70 21.54 10.79
CA VAL A 208 -6.90 20.72 11.04
C VAL A 208 -7.93 20.88 9.91
N GLY A 209 -8.05 22.09 9.34
CA GLY A 209 -8.87 22.37 8.17
C GLY A 209 -8.42 21.58 6.95
N ASP A 210 -7.13 21.64 6.60
CA ASP A 210 -6.56 20.90 5.47
C ASP A 210 -6.76 19.37 5.62
N LYS A 211 -6.54 18.82 6.83
CA LYS A 211 -6.78 17.41 7.13
C LYS A 211 -8.24 17.04 6.88
N ARG A 212 -9.17 17.86 7.37
CA ARG A 212 -10.62 17.63 7.21
C ARG A 212 -10.99 17.68 5.74
N ASP A 213 -10.51 18.68 5.00
CA ASP A 213 -10.83 18.85 3.59
C ASP A 213 -10.28 17.68 2.75
N ILE A 214 -9.03 17.24 2.99
CA ILE A 214 -8.48 16.02 2.36
C ILE A 214 -9.37 14.81 2.64
N SER A 215 -9.82 14.64 3.89
CA SER A 215 -10.67 13.52 4.30
C SER A 215 -12.05 13.56 3.63
N LEU A 216 -12.61 14.77 3.44
CA LEU A 216 -13.86 14.98 2.70
C LEU A 216 -13.71 14.64 1.21
N PHE A 217 -12.63 15.09 0.56
CA PHE A 217 -12.37 14.76 -0.85
C PHE A 217 -12.11 13.27 -1.07
N LEU A 218 -11.41 12.62 -0.14
CA LEU A 218 -11.08 11.19 -0.23
C LEU A 218 -12.16 10.26 0.35
N GLU A 219 -13.21 10.83 0.95
CA GLU A 219 -14.33 10.12 1.58
C GLU A 219 -13.87 9.09 2.63
N CYS A 220 -12.77 9.38 3.32
CA CYS A 220 -12.30 8.54 4.43
C CYS A 220 -11.40 9.32 5.39
N ASN A 221 -11.32 8.83 6.63
CA ASN A 221 -10.42 9.37 7.65
C ASN A 221 -9.01 8.76 7.51
N PRO A 222 -7.94 9.51 7.85
CA PRO A 222 -6.60 8.97 7.82
C PRO A 222 -6.31 8.07 9.00
N VAL A 223 -5.47 7.06 8.75
CA VAL A 223 -4.74 6.35 9.81
C VAL A 223 -3.43 7.07 10.08
N MET A 224 -3.15 7.36 11.36
CA MET A 224 -1.87 7.91 11.78
C MET A 224 -0.87 6.78 12.08
N ILE A 225 0.26 6.79 11.38
CA ILE A 225 1.33 5.81 11.60
C ILE A 225 2.63 6.55 11.87
N ASP A 226 3.23 6.28 13.03
CA ASP A 226 4.58 6.75 13.34
C ASP A 226 5.61 5.66 13.05
N ALA A 227 6.58 6.01 12.21
CA ALA A 227 7.69 5.14 11.89
C ALA A 227 8.52 4.75 13.12
N ILE A 228 8.43 5.41 14.27
CA ILE A 228 9.11 4.94 15.49
C ILE A 228 8.70 3.52 15.88
N LYS A 229 7.47 3.12 15.55
CA LYS A 229 6.97 1.77 15.83
C LYS A 229 7.70 0.68 15.02
N VAL A 230 8.44 1.07 13.97
CA VAL A 230 9.05 0.16 12.98
C VAL A 230 10.47 0.59 12.53
N SER A 231 10.99 1.68 13.05
CA SER A 231 12.29 2.27 12.71
C SER A 231 12.80 3.15 13.86
N ALA A 232 14.08 3.53 13.84
CA ALA A 232 14.66 4.42 14.85
C ALA A 232 14.31 5.91 14.67
N ALA A 233 13.42 6.25 13.74
CA ALA A 233 13.07 7.63 13.40
C ALA A 233 11.62 7.97 13.78
N HIS A 234 11.43 9.04 14.53
CA HIS A 234 10.13 9.67 14.71
C HIS A 234 9.67 10.28 13.38
N ARG A 235 8.65 9.67 12.78
CA ARG A 235 8.10 10.12 11.50
C ARG A 235 6.64 9.73 11.41
N ALA A 236 5.82 10.44 12.18
CA ALA A 236 4.36 10.35 12.10
C ALA A 236 3.86 10.88 10.75
N ARG A 237 3.03 10.07 10.08
CA ARG A 237 2.37 10.37 8.80
C ARG A 237 0.91 9.93 8.84
N TYR A 238 0.07 10.66 8.11
CA TYR A 238 -1.31 10.29 7.85
C TYR A 238 -1.38 9.49 6.55
N PHE A 239 -2.17 8.43 6.56
CA PHE A 239 -2.44 7.57 5.41
C PHE A 239 -3.94 7.47 5.21
N TRP A 240 -4.42 7.93 4.07
CA TRP A 240 -5.77 7.70 3.57
C TRP A 240 -5.73 6.55 2.57
N GLY A 241 -6.76 5.73 2.51
CA GLY A 241 -6.81 4.65 1.53
C GLY A 241 -7.80 3.57 1.88
N ASN A 242 -7.81 2.55 1.05
CA ASN A 242 -8.67 1.37 1.21
C ASN A 242 -7.86 0.07 1.25
N LEU A 243 -6.56 0.12 1.60
CA LEU A 243 -5.78 -1.10 1.73
C LEU A 243 -6.35 -1.95 2.88
N PRO A 244 -6.43 -3.28 2.73
CA PRO A 244 -7.00 -4.15 3.76
C PRO A 244 -6.22 -4.03 5.07
N GLY A 245 -6.92 -3.78 6.18
CA GLY A 245 -6.32 -3.81 7.52
C GLY A 245 -5.44 -2.61 7.89
N MET A 246 -5.50 -1.49 7.15
CA MET A 246 -4.74 -0.26 7.46
C MET A 246 -4.92 0.23 8.91
N ASN A 247 -6.09 -0.02 9.51
CA ASN A 247 -6.43 0.46 10.86
C ASN A 247 -5.80 -0.37 12.00
N ARG A 248 -5.15 -1.51 11.72
CA ARG A 248 -4.68 -2.46 12.75
C ARG A 248 -3.17 -2.69 12.70
N ILE A 249 -2.42 -1.78 13.34
CA ILE A 249 -0.96 -1.88 13.42
C ILE A 249 -0.55 -2.55 14.75
N PHE A 250 -0.15 -3.83 14.69
CA PHE A 250 0.61 -4.52 15.74
C PHE A 250 2.09 -4.66 15.32
N GLY A 251 2.98 -4.47 16.30
CA GLY A 251 4.42 -4.25 16.17
C GLY A 251 5.25 -5.41 15.60
N PHE A 252 6.42 -5.07 15.06
CA PHE A 252 7.36 -5.97 14.38
C PHE A 252 8.76 -5.98 15.05
N PRO A 253 9.62 -6.98 14.75
CA PRO A 253 10.80 -7.31 15.54
C PRO A 253 12.00 -6.37 15.34
N SER A 254 12.91 -6.37 16.33
CA SER A 254 14.16 -5.63 16.38
C SER A 254 15.16 -6.04 15.27
N HIS A 255 15.91 -5.04 14.76
CA HIS A 255 17.06 -5.13 13.81
C HIS A 255 16.83 -4.90 12.30
N TYR A 256 15.71 -4.30 11.86
CA TYR A 256 15.40 -4.11 10.42
C TYR A 256 16.15 -2.95 9.71
N THR A 257 16.89 -2.08 10.41
CA THR A 257 17.22 -0.72 9.89
C THR A 257 18.63 -0.48 9.35
N ASP A 258 19.36 -1.50 8.89
CA ASP A 258 20.76 -1.32 8.49
C ASP A 258 20.96 -1.27 6.96
N VAL A 259 21.14 -0.07 6.38
CA VAL A 259 21.78 0.08 5.06
C VAL A 259 22.36 1.49 4.77
N SER A 260 23.43 1.48 3.97
CA SER A 260 24.58 2.40 3.93
C SER A 260 24.61 3.47 2.80
N ASN A 261 25.60 4.39 2.92
CA ASN A 261 26.37 5.24 1.97
C ASN A 261 25.77 5.92 0.71
N MET A 262 25.66 7.26 0.79
CA MET A 262 25.41 8.27 -0.26
C MET A 262 25.69 9.66 0.36
N GLY A 263 26.07 10.67 -0.44
CA GLY A 263 26.48 12.00 0.03
C GLY A 263 25.42 12.76 0.86
N ARG A 264 25.82 13.33 2.02
CA ARG A 264 24.95 13.73 3.14
C ARG A 264 23.79 14.68 2.77
N GLY A 265 24.03 15.77 2.06
CA GLY A 265 23.07 16.87 1.91
C GLY A 265 21.88 16.58 0.99
N ALA A 266 22.15 16.08 -0.23
CA ALA A 266 21.09 15.70 -1.17
C ALA A 266 20.36 14.43 -0.72
N ARG A 267 21.09 13.47 -0.13
CA ARG A 267 20.51 12.23 0.41
C ARG A 267 19.54 12.49 1.56
N GLN A 268 19.88 13.37 2.49
CA GLN A 268 18.95 13.72 3.59
C GLN A 268 17.66 14.35 3.07
N LYS A 269 17.73 15.20 2.04
CA LYS A 269 16.52 15.79 1.43
C LYS A 269 15.66 14.74 0.73
N LEU A 270 16.27 13.80 -0.01
CA LEU A 270 15.54 12.73 -0.70
C LEU A 270 14.91 11.73 0.30
N LEU A 271 15.68 11.27 1.29
CA LEU A 271 15.17 10.37 2.35
C LEU A 271 14.13 11.05 3.24
N GLY A 272 14.26 12.35 3.49
CA GLY A 272 13.28 13.13 4.23
C GLY A 272 11.92 13.21 3.53
N LYS A 273 11.89 13.07 2.20
CA LYS A 273 10.68 13.10 1.38
C LYS A 273 10.13 11.70 1.03
N SER A 274 10.96 10.66 1.03
CA SER A 274 10.53 9.29 0.72
C SER A 274 9.69 8.66 1.84
N TRP A 275 8.90 7.63 1.55
CA TRP A 275 8.21 6.89 2.61
C TRP A 275 9.16 6.07 3.49
N SER A 276 8.69 5.71 4.68
CA SER A 276 9.35 4.73 5.53
C SER A 276 9.12 3.32 4.96
N VAL A 277 10.17 2.69 4.44
CA VAL A 277 10.10 1.33 3.83
C VAL A 277 9.37 0.32 4.73
N PRO A 278 9.67 0.21 6.04
CA PRO A 278 8.95 -0.70 6.93
C PRO A 278 7.45 -0.42 7.04
N VAL A 279 7.05 0.86 7.05
CA VAL A 279 5.63 1.25 7.11
C VAL A 279 4.93 0.82 5.83
N ILE A 280 5.50 1.13 4.66
CA ILE A 280 4.89 0.77 3.37
C ILE A 280 4.86 -0.74 3.18
N ARG A 281 5.90 -1.46 3.62
CA ARG A 281 5.93 -2.93 3.63
C ARG A 281 4.78 -3.51 4.44
N HIS A 282 4.49 -2.93 5.60
CA HIS A 282 3.35 -3.33 6.42
C HIS A 282 2.02 -3.07 5.69
N LEU A 283 1.85 -1.86 5.15
CA LEU A 283 0.63 -1.45 4.45
C LEU A 283 0.36 -2.28 3.18
N PHE A 284 1.40 -2.68 2.44
CA PHE A 284 1.27 -3.45 1.21
C PHE A 284 1.24 -4.97 1.43
N ALA A 285 1.61 -5.48 2.61
CA ALA A 285 1.65 -6.92 2.87
C ALA A 285 0.31 -7.65 2.59
N PRO A 286 -0.87 -7.09 2.92
CA PRO A 286 -2.17 -7.72 2.61
C PRO A 286 -2.46 -7.84 1.10
N LEU A 287 -1.78 -7.07 0.24
CA LEU A 287 -1.95 -7.18 -1.21
C LEU A 287 -1.54 -8.55 -1.76
N LYS A 288 -0.73 -9.31 -1.02
CA LYS A 288 -0.37 -10.70 -1.36
C LYS A 288 -1.57 -11.63 -1.47
N ASP A 289 -2.70 -11.29 -0.85
CA ASP A 289 -3.93 -12.07 -0.95
C ASP A 289 -4.75 -11.82 -2.22
N TYR A 290 -4.36 -10.80 -2.99
CA TYR A 290 -5.04 -10.36 -4.21
C TYR A 290 -4.18 -10.57 -5.47
N PHE A 291 -2.85 -10.41 -5.35
CA PHE A 291 -1.93 -10.41 -6.49
C PHE A 291 -0.92 -11.56 -6.47
N ALA A 292 -0.40 -11.89 -7.65
CA ALA A 292 0.54 -12.99 -7.83
C ALA A 292 1.85 -12.67 -7.10
N CYS A 293 2.43 -13.69 -6.47
CA CYS A 293 3.74 -13.61 -5.82
C CYS A 293 4.76 -14.51 -6.54
N GLU A 294 6.05 -14.21 -6.37
CA GLU A 294 7.17 -15.11 -6.68
C GLU A 294 7.19 -16.33 -5.78
#